data_AF-A0A1V2UMD9-F1
#
_entry.id   AF-A0A1V2UMD9-F1
#
_cell.length_a   1.000
_cell.length_b   1.000
_cell.length_c   1.000
_cell.angle_alpha   90.00
_cell.angle_beta   90.00
_cell.angle_gamma   90.00
#
_symmetry.space_group_name_H-M   'P 1'
#
loop_
_entity.id
_entity.type
_entity.pdbx_description
1 polymer ?
#
loop_
_entity_poly.entity_id
_entity_poly.type
_entity_poly.pdbx_seq_one_letter_code
_entity_poly.pdbx_strand_id
1 'polypeptide(L)'
;MRKKEKIIVVSLTIILVLLGTLGVKKIMEPTEKEKQIAFLKEQEEIMSKYIKQESHSEIEIKYDWDPVECSQSMAFTSPMLAIKFDVIDKKKSSEENYFYKGNTLIIDVNKEYSTINDMWTTNVILE
;
A
#
# COMPACT_ATOMS: atom_id res chain seq x y z
N MET A 1 58.30 -11.98 19.54
CA MET A 1 57.07 -11.64 18.76
C MET A 1 56.62 -10.21 19.07
N ARG A 2 57.29 -9.17 18.54
CA ARG A 2 56.96 -7.79 18.95
C ARG A 2 57.20 -6.81 17.80
N LYS A 3 56.14 -6.09 17.45
CA LYS A 3 56.01 -4.89 16.60
C LYS A 3 55.48 -5.08 15.17
N LYS A 4 55.99 -6.00 14.34
CA LYS A 4 55.60 -6.05 12.91
C LYS A 4 54.21 -6.66 12.65
N GLU A 5 53.87 -7.75 13.36
CA GLU A 5 52.59 -8.45 13.18
C GLU A 5 51.38 -7.70 13.78
N LYS A 6 51.60 -6.90 14.83
CA LYS A 6 50.52 -6.16 15.51
C LYS A 6 50.02 -4.95 14.69
N ILE A 7 50.85 -4.38 13.82
CA ILE A 7 50.47 -3.21 13.00
C ILE A 7 49.55 -3.62 11.85
N ILE A 8 49.77 -4.80 11.26
CA ILE A 8 48.98 -5.31 10.13
C ILE A 8 47.54 -5.67 10.56
N VAL A 9 47.36 -6.20 11.78
CA VAL A 9 46.02 -6.55 12.30
C VAL A 9 45.19 -5.30 12.65
N VAL A 10 45.84 -4.24 13.11
CA VAL A 10 45.17 -2.96 13.45
C VAL A 10 44.78 -2.18 12.17
N SER A 11 45.58 -2.24 11.10
CA SER A 11 45.22 -1.56 9.85
C SER A 11 44.07 -2.24 9.11
N LEU A 12 43.99 -3.57 9.12
CA LEU A 12 42.90 -4.32 8.47
C LEU A 12 41.54 -4.08 9.14
N THR A 13 41.53 -3.96 10.48
CA THR A 13 40.31 -3.71 11.26
C THR A 13 39.77 -2.30 11.05
N ILE A 14 40.64 -1.29 10.91
CA ILE A 14 40.23 0.09 10.62
C ILE A 14 39.62 0.22 9.21
N ILE A 15 40.14 -0.51 8.21
CA ILE A 15 39.61 -0.53 6.84
C ILE A 15 38.22 -1.19 6.79
N LEU A 16 37.99 -2.26 7.56
CA LEU A 16 36.67 -2.89 7.69
C LEU A 16 35.63 -1.99 8.38
N VAL A 17 36.03 -1.20 9.38
CA VAL A 17 35.14 -0.25 10.08
C VAL A 17 34.79 0.97 9.18
N LEU A 18 35.70 1.40 8.30
CA LEU A 18 35.44 2.50 7.36
C LEU A 18 34.57 2.07 6.16
N LEU A 19 34.69 0.83 5.68
CA LEU A 19 33.80 0.29 4.63
C LEU A 19 32.38 0.01 5.13
N GLY A 20 32.19 -0.23 6.44
CA GLY A 20 30.87 -0.43 7.05
C GLY A 20 30.03 0.85 7.22
N THR A 21 30.63 2.04 7.12
CA THR A 21 29.94 3.31 7.43
C THR A 21 29.64 4.20 6.21
N LEU A 22 30.30 3.99 5.07
CA LEU A 22 30.10 4.81 3.86
C LEU A 22 29.14 4.19 2.82
N GLY A 23 28.67 2.96 3.02
CA GLY A 23 27.82 2.24 2.06
C GLY A 23 26.43 1.82 2.58
N VAL A 24 26.04 2.20 3.79
CA VAL A 24 24.77 1.77 4.40
C VAL A 24 23.92 2.97 4.82
N LYS A 25 23.66 3.87 3.87
CA LYS A 25 22.55 4.84 3.94
C LYS A 25 21.75 4.82 2.65
N LYS A 26 21.30 3.62 2.30
CA LYS A 26 20.12 3.43 1.46
C LYS A 26 19.23 2.40 2.14
N ILE A 27 19.00 2.58 3.44
CA ILE A 27 17.93 1.86 4.15
C ILE A 27 16.65 2.58 3.75
N MET A 28 16.24 2.25 2.53
CA MET A 28 14.86 2.07 2.09
C MET A 28 13.88 3.10 2.63
N GLU A 29 13.91 4.32 2.08
CA GLU A 29 12.65 5.06 2.02
C GLU A 29 11.65 4.18 1.26
N PRO A 30 10.44 3.96 1.81
CA PRO A 30 9.43 3.16 1.12
C PRO A 30 9.22 3.76 -0.27
N THR A 31 9.16 2.89 -1.27
CA THR A 31 8.79 3.26 -2.63
C THR A 31 7.44 3.97 -2.61
N GLU A 32 7.19 4.80 -3.61
CA GLU A 32 5.90 5.49 -3.72
C GLU A 32 4.72 4.51 -3.64
N LYS A 33 4.84 3.34 -4.28
CA LYS A 33 3.84 2.27 -4.23
C LYS A 33 3.64 1.73 -2.81
N GLU A 34 4.71 1.53 -2.04
CA GLU A 34 4.61 1.09 -0.64
C GLU A 34 3.95 2.14 0.25
N LYS A 35 4.22 3.44 0.02
CA LYS A 35 3.53 4.53 0.72
C LYS A 35 2.03 4.55 0.42
N GLN A 36 1.67 4.41 -0.86
CA GLN A 36 0.27 4.33 -1.29
C GLN A 36 -0.46 3.15 -0.61
N ILE A 37 0.12 1.95 -0.64
CA ILE A 37 -0.46 0.76 0.00
C ILE A 37 -0.58 0.95 1.51
N ALA A 38 0.45 1.50 2.17
CA ALA A 38 0.42 1.74 3.61
C ALA A 38 -0.68 2.72 4.00
N PHE A 39 -0.82 3.83 3.26
CA PHE A 39 -1.90 4.79 3.45
C PHE A 39 -3.27 4.14 3.29
N LEU A 40 -3.49 3.38 2.21
CA LEU A 40 -4.79 2.71 2.00
C LEU A 40 -5.12 1.72 3.11
N LYS A 41 -4.13 0.97 3.62
CA LYS A 41 -4.33 0.07 4.77
C LYS A 41 -4.70 0.82 6.05
N GLU A 42 -4.10 1.99 6.28
CA GLU A 42 -4.46 2.84 7.42
C GLU A 42 -5.90 3.36 7.31
N GLN A 43 -6.37 3.60 6.08
CA GLN A 43 -7.73 4.08 5.79
C GLN A 43 -8.74 2.95 5.55
N GLU A 44 -8.39 1.67 5.82
CA GLU A 44 -9.25 0.51 5.54
C GLU A 44 -10.65 0.62 6.18
N GLU A 45 -10.73 1.17 7.40
CA GLU A 45 -12.01 1.37 8.08
C GLU A 45 -12.91 2.37 7.35
N ILE A 46 -12.33 3.49 6.88
CA ILE A 46 -13.07 4.54 6.18
C ILE A 46 -13.58 4.01 4.83
N MET A 47 -12.72 3.34 4.07
CA MET A 47 -13.09 2.70 2.81
C MET A 47 -14.18 1.65 3.01
N SER A 48 -14.04 0.82 4.05
CA SER A 48 -15.00 -0.24 4.34
C SER A 48 -16.35 0.32 4.77
N LYS A 49 -16.36 1.43 5.52
CA LYS A 49 -17.58 2.12 5.92
C LYS A 49 -18.30 2.69 4.70
N TYR A 50 -17.56 3.32 3.78
CA TYR A 50 -18.10 3.82 2.52
C TYR A 50 -18.78 2.70 1.71
N ILE A 51 -18.08 1.59 1.47
CA ILE A 51 -18.64 0.44 0.72
C ILE A 51 -19.88 -0.16 1.42
N LYS A 52 -19.88 -0.22 2.75
CA LYS A 52 -21.01 -0.77 3.52
C LYS A 52 -22.23 0.15 3.56
N GLN A 53 -22.05 1.46 3.48
CA GLN A 53 -23.18 2.41 3.45
C GLN A 53 -24.08 2.18 2.24
N GLU A 54 -23.48 1.73 1.13
CA GLU A 54 -24.19 1.39 -0.10
C GLU A 54 -24.87 0.00 -0.04
N SER A 55 -24.65 -0.79 1.02
CA SER A 55 -25.14 -2.18 1.11
C SER A 55 -26.29 -2.34 2.11
N HIS A 56 -27.34 -3.08 1.70
CA HIS A 56 -28.44 -3.49 2.57
C HIS A 56 -28.18 -4.81 3.34
N SER A 57 -27.03 -5.46 3.12
CA SER A 57 -26.69 -6.77 3.67
C SER A 57 -25.50 -6.73 4.64
N GLU A 58 -25.36 -7.77 5.45
CA GLU A 58 -24.14 -7.96 6.25
C GLU A 58 -23.02 -8.48 5.35
N ILE A 59 -22.18 -7.56 4.88
CA ILE A 59 -21.12 -7.86 3.93
C ILE A 59 -19.72 -7.89 4.57
N GLU A 60 -18.90 -8.82 4.07
CA GLU A 60 -17.45 -8.84 4.25
C GLU A 60 -16.78 -8.26 3.00
N ILE A 61 -15.74 -7.45 3.19
CA ILE A 61 -14.98 -6.82 2.11
C ILE A 61 -13.58 -7.40 2.11
N LYS A 62 -13.09 -7.80 0.94
CA LYS A 62 -11.72 -8.30 0.76
C LYS A 62 -11.00 -7.43 -0.25
N TYR A 63 -10.04 -6.64 0.22
CA TYR A 63 -9.20 -5.82 -0.64
C TYR A 63 -8.07 -6.63 -1.25
N ASP A 64 -7.81 -6.38 -2.53
CA ASP A 64 -6.62 -6.82 -3.24
C ASP A 64 -5.57 -5.72 -3.17
N TRP A 65 -4.63 -5.87 -2.24
CA TRP A 65 -3.58 -4.88 -1.98
C TRP A 65 -2.49 -4.85 -3.06
N ASP A 66 -2.47 -5.83 -3.99
CA ASP A 66 -1.50 -5.86 -5.09
C ASP A 66 -2.13 -6.38 -6.39
N PRO A 67 -2.44 -5.50 -7.38
CA PRO A 67 -1.94 -4.14 -7.51
C PRO A 67 -2.85 -3.06 -6.91
N VAL A 68 -2.26 -2.09 -6.22
CA VAL A 68 -2.80 -0.72 -6.15
C VAL A 68 -2.31 0.03 -7.39
N GLU A 69 -3.25 0.50 -8.19
CA GLU A 69 -2.96 1.28 -9.40
C GLU A 69 -3.04 2.77 -9.07
N CYS A 70 -2.12 3.57 -9.62
CA CYS A 70 -2.15 5.02 -9.47
C CYS A 70 -2.31 5.66 -10.84
N SER A 71 -3.39 6.42 -11.03
CA SER A 71 -3.59 7.25 -12.20
C SER A 71 -3.33 8.71 -11.84
N GLN A 72 -2.29 9.29 -12.44
CA GLN A 72 -2.12 10.74 -12.51
C GLN A 72 -2.28 11.14 -13.96
N SER A 73 -3.46 11.68 -14.31
CA SER A 73 -3.72 12.10 -15.70
C SER A 73 -2.93 13.36 -16.08
N MET A 74 -2.50 14.19 -15.12
CA MET A 74 -1.74 15.43 -15.36
C MET A 74 -0.78 15.77 -14.20
N ALA A 75 0.25 16.58 -14.48
CA ALA A 75 1.29 16.99 -13.53
C ALA A 75 0.80 17.82 -12.32
N PHE A 76 -0.46 18.27 -12.33
CA PHE A 76 -1.06 19.13 -11.29
C PHE A 76 -2.36 18.57 -10.69
N THR A 77 -2.76 17.36 -11.07
CA THR A 77 -3.93 16.68 -10.48
C THR A 77 -3.51 15.87 -9.26
N SER A 78 -4.38 15.88 -8.24
CA SER A 78 -4.31 14.94 -7.11
C SER A 78 -4.19 13.50 -7.62
N PRO A 79 -3.34 12.66 -7.01
CA PRO A 79 -3.28 11.25 -7.34
C PRO A 79 -4.65 10.58 -7.13
N MET A 80 -5.04 9.74 -8.08
CA MET A 80 -6.16 8.81 -7.90
C MET A 80 -5.60 7.41 -7.72
N LEU A 81 -5.92 6.80 -6.57
CA LEU A 81 -5.58 5.41 -6.28
C LEU A 81 -6.77 4.52 -6.62
N ALA A 82 -6.51 3.41 -7.27
CA ALA A 82 -7.49 2.38 -7.57
C ALA A 82 -7.11 1.08 -6.88
N ILE A 83 -8.03 0.54 -6.09
CA ILE A 83 -7.87 -0.74 -5.40
C ILE A 83 -9.03 -1.67 -5.74
N LYS A 84 -8.70 -2.92 -6.04
CA LYS A 84 -9.72 -3.94 -6.29
C LYS A 84 -10.23 -4.51 -4.97
N PHE A 85 -11.50 -4.88 -4.95
CA PHE A 85 -12.08 -5.58 -3.81
C PHE A 85 -13.21 -6.52 -4.23
N ASP A 86 -13.39 -7.55 -3.43
CA ASP A 86 -14.53 -8.46 -3.49
C ASP A 86 -15.47 -8.15 -2.32
N VAL A 87 -16.77 -8.28 -2.58
CA VAL A 87 -17.80 -8.24 -1.55
C VAL A 87 -18.39 -9.64 -1.39
N ILE A 88 -18.52 -10.07 -0.13
CA ILE A 88 -19.12 -11.35 0.22
C ILE A 88 -20.32 -11.05 1.11
N ASP A 89 -21.52 -11.27 0.60
CA ASP A 89 -22.73 -11.29 1.40
C ASP A 89 -22.79 -12.62 2.15
N LYS A 90 -22.75 -12.55 3.49
CA LYS A 90 -22.75 -13.74 4.36
C LYS A 90 -24.05 -14.55 4.26
N LYS A 91 -25.12 -13.97 3.71
CA LYS A 91 -26.41 -14.65 3.52
C LYS A 91 -26.50 -15.40 2.19
N LYS A 92 -25.56 -15.16 1.27
CA LYS A 92 -25.56 -15.70 -0.08
C LYS A 92 -24.56 -16.85 -0.23
N SER A 93 -24.85 -17.77 -1.13
CA SER A 93 -23.93 -18.85 -1.51
C SER A 93 -22.69 -18.31 -2.22
N SER A 94 -21.66 -19.15 -2.39
CA SER A 94 -20.48 -18.79 -3.18
C SER A 94 -20.79 -18.48 -4.65
N GLU A 95 -21.82 -19.12 -5.21
CA GLU A 95 -22.26 -18.93 -6.60
C GLU A 95 -22.97 -17.59 -6.76
N GLU A 96 -23.81 -17.22 -5.78
CA GLU A 96 -24.51 -15.94 -5.75
C GLU A 96 -23.54 -14.76 -5.52
N ASN A 97 -22.48 -14.98 -4.73
CA ASN A 97 -21.44 -13.98 -4.51
C ASN A 97 -20.48 -13.78 -5.69
N TYR A 98 -20.55 -14.62 -6.74
CA TYR A 98 -19.68 -14.51 -7.91
C TYR A 98 -19.77 -13.14 -8.61
N PHE A 99 -20.96 -12.56 -8.64
CA PHE A 99 -21.23 -11.28 -9.30
C PHE A 99 -20.69 -10.06 -8.54
N TYR A 100 -20.22 -10.24 -7.30
CA TYR A 100 -19.71 -9.16 -6.46
C TYR A 100 -18.19 -9.16 -6.32
N LYS A 101 -17.51 -9.80 -7.29
CA LYS A 101 -16.05 -9.87 -7.36
C LYS A 101 -15.48 -8.86 -8.35
N GLY A 102 -14.24 -8.44 -8.10
CA GLY A 102 -13.48 -7.59 -9.01
C GLY A 102 -14.02 -6.15 -9.10
N ASN A 103 -14.68 -5.67 -8.05
CA ASN A 103 -15.04 -4.26 -7.95
C ASN A 103 -13.78 -3.41 -7.83
N THR A 104 -13.85 -2.15 -8.25
CA THR A 104 -12.76 -1.19 -8.09
C THR A 104 -13.26 0.01 -7.32
N LEU A 105 -12.56 0.33 -6.23
CA LEU A 105 -12.73 1.57 -5.48
C LEU A 105 -11.68 2.56 -5.98
N ILE A 106 -12.14 3.72 -6.42
CA ILE A 106 -11.31 4.85 -6.81
C ILE A 106 -11.30 5.86 -5.66
N ILE A 107 -10.11 6.35 -5.33
CA ILE A 107 -9.85 7.16 -4.14
C ILE A 107 -9.04 8.36 -4.60
N ASP A 108 -9.65 9.54 -4.58
CA ASP A 108 -8.95 10.81 -4.76
C ASP A 108 -8.24 11.14 -3.44
N VAL A 109 -6.92 11.23 -3.50
CA VAL A 109 -6.09 11.50 -2.32
C VAL A 109 -5.22 12.72 -2.57
N ASN A 110 -4.88 13.45 -1.52
CA ASN A 110 -3.89 14.51 -1.66
C ASN A 110 -2.51 13.94 -2.06
N LYS A 111 -1.65 14.80 -2.60
CA LYS A 111 -0.31 14.41 -3.10
C LYS A 111 0.59 13.73 -2.06
N GLU A 112 0.33 13.97 -0.77
CA GLU A 112 1.15 13.44 0.33
C GLU A 112 0.63 12.10 0.89
N TYR A 113 -0.50 11.59 0.39
CA TYR A 113 -1.21 10.43 0.96
C TYR A 113 -1.46 10.60 2.46
N SER A 114 -2.03 11.74 2.85
CA SER A 114 -2.45 12.00 4.23
C SER A 114 -3.96 12.10 4.37
N THR A 115 -4.67 12.38 3.27
CA THR A 115 -6.10 12.68 3.28
C THR A 115 -6.77 12.11 2.05
N ILE A 116 -7.93 11.48 2.26
CA ILE A 116 -8.89 11.14 1.21
C ILE A 116 -9.76 12.38 0.95
N ASN A 117 -9.79 12.84 -0.30
CA ASN A 117 -10.64 13.92 -0.75
C ASN A 117 -12.02 13.40 -1.17
N ASP A 118 -12.06 12.27 -1.89
CA ASP A 118 -13.29 11.67 -2.41
C ASP A 118 -13.11 10.16 -2.70
N MET A 119 -14.22 9.44 -2.81
CA MET A 119 -14.27 8.00 -3.15
C MET A 119 -15.49 7.66 -4.01
N TRP A 120 -15.28 6.80 -5.00
CA TRP A 120 -16.37 6.22 -5.80
C TRP A 120 -16.01 4.85 -6.36
N THR A 121 -17.02 4.06 -6.72
CA THR A 121 -16.81 2.75 -7.33
C THR A 121 -17.15 2.78 -8.80
N THR A 122 -16.41 2.00 -9.60
CA THR A 122 -16.65 1.93 -11.06
C THR A 122 -17.79 0.98 -11.42
N ASN A 123 -18.18 0.10 -10.49
CA ASN A 123 -19.32 -0.82 -10.62
C ASN A 123 -20.34 -0.53 -9.52
N VAL A 124 -21.61 -0.85 -9.79
CA VAL A 124 -22.69 -0.80 -8.79
C VAL A 124 -22.46 -1.91 -7.77
N ILE A 125 -22.28 -1.53 -6.51
CA ILE A 125 -22.14 -2.49 -5.41
C ILE A 125 -23.55 -2.83 -4.93
N LEU A 126 -24.08 -3.97 -5.38
CA LEU A 126 -25.32 -4.60 -4.90
C LEU A 126 -26.62 -3.84 -5.27
N GLU A 127 -27.46 -4.47 -6.08
CA GLU A 127 -28.92 -4.23 -6.09
C GLU A 127 -29.61 -5.05 -4.98
#